data_AF-A0A843DHC7-F1
#
_entry.id   AF-A0A843DHC7-F1
#
_cell.length_a   1.000
_cell.length_b   1.000
_cell.length_c   1.000
_cell.angle_alpha   90.00
_cell.angle_beta   90.00
_cell.angle_gamma   90.00
#
_symmetry.space_group_name_H-M   'P 1'
#
loop_
_entity.id
_entity.type
_entity.pdbx_description
1 polymer ?
#
loop_
_entity_poly.entity_id
_entity_poly.type
_entity_poly.pdbx_seq_one_letter_code
_entity_poly.pdbx_strand_id
1 'polypeptide(L)'
;TEDDHAFFALNGHNGNDIYIIAQNAARVDVIIREMCNEMYYIRKTTLPFSDRPLWFWVHTYQDLNEMAKMTPDPFLAVKRRPMLFRKRVSKAYDTHYFRKPGEETFNPVLWSELITNPDETIQTDTEQP
;
A
#
# COMPACT_ATOMS: atom_id res chain seq x y z
N THR A 1 -24.87 -5.95 -10.43
CA THR A 1 -23.78 -6.19 -11.39
C THR A 1 -23.58 -5.02 -12.34
N GLU A 2 -24.56 -4.56 -13.13
CA GLU A 2 -24.38 -3.33 -13.96
C GLU A 2 -24.08 -2.07 -13.12
N ASP A 3 -24.71 -1.95 -11.95
CA ASP A 3 -24.54 -0.80 -11.04
C ASP A 3 -23.11 -0.73 -10.44
N ASP A 4 -22.51 -1.88 -10.11
CA ASP A 4 -21.17 -1.95 -9.54
C ASP A 4 -20.11 -1.56 -10.58
N HIS A 5 -20.23 -2.04 -11.82
CA HIS A 5 -19.33 -1.62 -12.92
C HIS A 5 -19.41 -0.12 -13.16
N ALA A 6 -20.63 0.44 -13.19
CA ALA A 6 -20.83 1.87 -13.37
C ALA A 6 -20.20 2.65 -12.22
N PHE A 7 -20.40 2.22 -10.97
CA PHE A 7 -19.82 2.88 -9.79
C PHE A 7 -18.30 2.95 -9.85
N PHE A 8 -17.60 1.83 -10.08
CA PHE A 8 -16.13 1.82 -10.09
C PHE A 8 -15.56 2.54 -11.32
N ALA A 9 -16.21 2.44 -12.49
CA ALA A 9 -15.79 3.16 -13.69
C ALA A 9 -15.96 4.69 -13.54
N LEU A 10 -17.07 5.14 -12.97
CA LEU A 10 -17.37 6.57 -12.80
C LEU A 10 -16.49 7.23 -11.73
N ASN A 11 -16.09 6.50 -10.68
CA ASN A 11 -15.17 7.04 -9.68
C ASN A 11 -13.80 7.37 -10.27
N GLY A 12 -13.28 6.56 -11.19
CA GLY A 12 -12.05 6.87 -11.92
C GLY A 12 -12.17 8.18 -12.72
N HIS A 13 -13.31 8.41 -13.40
CA HIS A 13 -13.56 9.66 -14.13
C HIS A 13 -13.68 10.89 -13.22
N ASN A 14 -14.16 10.70 -12.00
CA ASN A 14 -14.29 11.76 -11.01
C ASN A 14 -12.98 12.05 -10.24
N GLY A 15 -11.90 11.32 -10.55
CA GLY A 15 -10.62 11.46 -9.84
C GLY A 15 -10.65 10.93 -8.40
N ASN A 16 -11.59 10.03 -8.09
CA ASN A 16 -11.69 9.40 -6.78
C ASN A 16 -10.90 8.09 -6.76
N ASP A 17 -9.88 8.03 -5.90
CA ASP A 17 -9.11 6.82 -5.67
C ASP A 17 -9.83 5.90 -4.67
N ILE A 18 -9.99 4.63 -5.03
CA ILE A 18 -10.60 3.61 -4.17
C ILE A 18 -9.55 2.58 -3.77
N TYR A 19 -9.31 2.47 -2.46
CA TYR A 19 -8.39 1.48 -1.89
C TYR A 19 -9.18 0.35 -1.23
N ILE A 20 -8.92 -0.88 -1.66
CA ILE A 20 -9.54 -2.09 -1.10
C ILE A 20 -8.45 -2.95 -0.47
N ILE A 21 -8.61 -3.21 0.83
CA ILE A 21 -7.65 -4.01 1.62
C ILE A 21 -8.32 -5.35 1.95
N ALA A 22 -7.74 -6.44 1.47
CA ALA A 22 -8.23 -7.79 1.71
C ALA A 22 -7.08 -8.74 2.08
N GLN A 23 -7.35 -9.72 2.96
CA GLN A 23 -6.39 -10.77 3.31
C GLN A 23 -6.15 -11.77 2.17
N ASN A 24 -7.12 -11.91 1.27
CA ASN A 24 -7.05 -12.80 0.12
C ASN A 24 -7.83 -12.15 -1.03
N ALA A 25 -7.19 -12.01 -2.19
CA ALA A 25 -7.81 -11.44 -3.39
C ALA A 25 -9.08 -12.21 -3.80
N ALA A 26 -9.14 -13.52 -3.57
CA ALA A 26 -10.31 -14.36 -3.86
C ALA A 26 -11.60 -13.87 -3.16
N ARG A 27 -11.48 -13.14 -2.04
CA ARG A 27 -12.61 -12.58 -1.29
C ARG A 27 -13.17 -11.27 -1.86
N VAL A 28 -12.45 -10.65 -2.80
CA VAL A 28 -12.92 -9.46 -3.52
C VAL A 28 -13.73 -9.92 -4.73
N ASP A 29 -14.79 -9.19 -5.09
CA ASP A 29 -15.60 -9.52 -6.25
C ASP A 29 -14.77 -9.51 -7.55
N VAL A 30 -15.10 -10.37 -8.51
CA VAL A 30 -14.39 -10.49 -9.79
C VAL A 30 -14.37 -9.14 -10.52
N ILE A 31 -15.51 -8.46 -10.56
CA ILE A 31 -15.68 -7.18 -11.27
C ILE A 31 -14.71 -6.14 -10.70
N ILE A 32 -14.63 -6.07 -9.38
CA ILE A 32 -13.74 -5.14 -8.67
C ILE A 32 -12.28 -5.45 -8.95
N ARG A 33 -11.91 -6.74 -9.03
CA ARG A 33 -10.54 -7.15 -9.36
C ARG A 33 -10.15 -6.81 -10.79
N GLU A 34 -11.07 -6.92 -11.74
CA GLU A 34 -10.85 -6.59 -13.14
C GLU A 34 -10.70 -5.08 -13.36
N MET A 35 -11.43 -4.27 -12.60
CA MET A 35 -11.35 -2.80 -12.66
C MET A 35 -10.16 -2.23 -11.88
N CYS A 36 -9.41 -3.06 -11.15
CA CYS A 36 -8.30 -2.62 -10.32
C CYS A 36 -7.06 -2.30 -11.16
N ASN A 37 -6.55 -1.07 -11.08
CA ASN A 37 -5.37 -0.63 -11.84
C ASN A 37 -4.04 -1.13 -11.27
N GLU A 38 -3.96 -1.31 -9.95
CA GLU A 38 -2.72 -1.70 -9.26
C GLU A 38 -3.03 -2.64 -8.09
N MET A 39 -2.34 -3.78 -8.05
CA MET A 39 -2.45 -4.74 -6.97
C MET A 39 -1.21 -4.70 -6.08
N TYR A 40 -1.43 -4.54 -4.78
CA TYR A 40 -0.37 -4.50 -3.76
C TYR A 40 -0.40 -5.77 -2.92
N TYR A 41 0.61 -6.63 -3.09
CA TYR A 41 0.83 -7.76 -2.20
C TYR A 41 1.80 -7.38 -1.10
N ILE A 42 1.32 -7.43 0.15
CA ILE A 42 2.10 -7.06 1.34
C ILE A 42 2.47 -8.33 2.10
N ARG A 43 3.78 -8.60 2.19
CA ARG A 43 4.32 -9.72 2.98
C ARG A 43 5.04 -9.20 4.21
N LYS A 44 4.55 -9.55 5.40
CA LYS A 44 5.26 -9.29 6.65
C LYS A 44 6.56 -10.08 6.71
N THR A 45 7.62 -9.41 7.15
CA THR A 45 8.92 -10.00 7.48
C THR A 45 9.17 -9.81 8.97
N THR A 46 9.43 -10.90 9.68
CA THR A 46 9.83 -10.87 11.08
C THR A 46 11.35 -10.83 11.16
N LEU A 47 11.91 -9.79 11.78
CA LEU A 47 13.34 -9.74 12.10
C LEU A 47 13.55 -10.35 13.49
N PRO A 48 14.38 -11.39 13.63
CA PRO A 48 14.59 -12.03 14.93
C PRO A 48 15.23 -11.11 15.99
N PHE A 49 15.81 -9.96 15.60
CA PHE A 49 16.57 -9.08 16.50
C PHE A 49 16.22 -7.58 16.36
N SER A 50 15.06 -7.24 15.79
CA SER A 50 14.67 -5.83 15.63
C SER A 50 13.53 -5.45 16.56
N ASP A 51 13.71 -4.37 17.33
CA ASP A 51 12.66 -3.72 18.12
C ASP A 51 11.68 -2.91 17.24
N ARG A 52 11.89 -2.89 15.92
CA ARG A 52 10.97 -2.22 15.00
C ARG A 52 9.72 -3.10 14.81
N PRO A 53 8.52 -2.52 14.99
CA PRO A 53 7.31 -3.31 15.16
C PRO A 53 6.92 -4.11 13.91
N LEU A 54 7.20 -3.60 12.70
CA LEU A 54 6.78 -4.24 11.44
C LEU A 54 7.73 -3.89 10.29
N TRP A 55 8.35 -4.91 9.69
CA TRP A 55 8.92 -4.87 8.35
C TRP A 55 7.99 -5.62 7.40
N PHE A 56 7.80 -5.09 6.20
CA PHE A 56 7.08 -5.75 5.14
C PHE A 56 7.74 -5.49 3.78
N TRP A 57 7.58 -6.46 2.89
CA TRP A 57 7.81 -6.28 1.47
C TRP A 57 6.50 -5.91 0.80
N VAL A 58 6.53 -4.87 -0.03
CA VAL A 58 5.42 -4.49 -0.90
C VAL A 58 5.80 -4.86 -2.32
N HIS A 59 5.04 -5.77 -2.92
CA HIS A 59 5.14 -6.10 -4.33
C HIS A 59 3.94 -5.50 -5.06
N THR A 60 4.19 -4.73 -6.11
CA THR A 60 3.16 -4.13 -6.96
C THR A 60 3.06 -4.90 -8.27
N TYR A 61 1.83 -5.23 -8.67
CA TYR A 61 1.49 -5.92 -9.91
C TYR A 61 0.45 -5.09 -10.69
N GLN A 62 0.42 -5.23 -12.02
CA GLN A 62 -0.56 -4.55 -12.85
C GLN A 62 -1.88 -5.31 -12.93
N ASP A 63 -1.83 -6.64 -12.84
CA ASP A 63 -3.04 -7.46 -12.91
C ASP A 63 -3.01 -8.66 -11.95
N LEU A 64 -4.15 -9.35 -11.86
CA LEU A 64 -4.33 -10.53 -11.01
C LEU A 64 -3.49 -11.72 -11.50
N ASN A 65 -3.27 -11.83 -12.80
CA ASN A 65 -2.57 -12.96 -13.41
C ASN A 65 -1.08 -12.93 -13.07
N GLU A 66 -0.46 -11.75 -13.10
CA GLU A 66 0.91 -11.51 -12.65
C GLU A 66 1.05 -11.82 -11.17
N MET A 67 0.12 -11.32 -10.34
CA MET A 67 0.13 -11.59 -8.91
C MET A 67 -0.03 -13.10 -8.61
N ALA A 68 -0.90 -13.81 -9.32
CA ALA A 68 -1.10 -15.25 -9.15
C ALA A 68 0.14 -16.08 -9.51
N LYS A 69 0.97 -15.59 -10.44
CA LYS A 69 2.24 -16.20 -10.86
C LYS A 69 3.42 -15.86 -9.94
N MET A 70 3.19 -15.19 -8.82
CA MET A 70 4.24 -14.85 -7.84
C MET A 70 4.98 -16.09 -7.29
N THR A 71 4.30 -17.22 -7.18
CA THR A 71 4.83 -18.43 -6.51
C THR A 71 5.93 -19.16 -7.30
N PRO A 72 6.00 -19.08 -8.65
CA PRO A 72 7.21 -19.47 -9.38
C PRO A 72 8.20 -18.34 -9.69
N ASP A 73 7.78 -17.09 -9.88
CA ASP A 73 8.68 -15.99 -10.29
C ASP A 73 8.45 -14.68 -9.51
N PRO A 74 9.30 -14.39 -8.51
CA PRO A 74 9.19 -13.16 -7.71
C PRO A 74 9.64 -11.90 -8.46
N PHE A 75 10.14 -11.98 -9.71
CA PHE A 75 10.54 -10.83 -10.52
C PHE A 75 9.40 -10.27 -11.39
N LEU A 76 8.25 -10.93 -11.42
CA LEU A 76 7.05 -10.44 -12.12
C LEU A 76 6.43 -9.18 -11.49
N ALA A 77 6.85 -8.82 -10.28
CA ALA A 77 6.40 -7.58 -9.66
C ALA A 77 7.05 -6.38 -10.36
N VAL A 78 6.22 -5.47 -10.87
CA VAL A 78 6.66 -4.20 -11.48
C VAL A 78 7.51 -3.38 -10.52
N LYS A 79 7.17 -3.41 -9.23
CA LYS A 79 7.96 -2.77 -8.17
C LYS A 79 8.01 -3.67 -6.94
N ARG A 80 9.20 -3.79 -6.35
CA ARG A 80 9.43 -4.49 -5.08
C ARG A 80 10.11 -3.55 -4.11
N ARG A 81 9.43 -3.22 -3.01
CA ARG A 81 9.93 -2.23 -2.05
C ARG A 81 9.99 -2.84 -0.66
N PRO A 82 11.17 -2.88 -0.01
CA PRO A 82 11.25 -3.14 1.40
C PRO A 82 10.79 -1.89 2.16
N MET A 83 9.83 -2.05 3.07
CA MET A 83 9.23 -0.94 3.80
C MET A 83 9.16 -1.21 5.29
N LEU A 84 9.53 -0.21 6.09
CA LEU A 84 9.40 -0.24 7.55
C LEU A 84 8.20 0.57 7.98
N PHE A 85 7.49 0.06 8.98
CA PHE A 85 6.42 0.82 9.62
C PHE A 85 7.01 1.91 10.51
N ARG A 86 6.55 3.15 10.32
CA ARG A 86 7.00 4.26 11.15
C ARG A 86 6.31 4.24 12.51
N LYS A 87 7.09 4.00 13.56
CA LYS A 87 6.59 3.97 14.96
C LYS A 87 5.83 5.25 15.35
N ARG A 88 6.20 6.42 14.82
CA ARG A 88 5.49 7.68 15.10
C ARG A 88 4.04 7.71 14.62
N VAL A 89 3.71 6.93 13.58
CA VAL A 89 2.36 6.84 13.00
C VAL A 89 1.52 5.77 13.69
N SER A 90 2.11 4.96 14.59
CA SER A 90 1.36 3.94 15.33
C SER A 90 0.19 4.53 16.12
N LYS A 91 0.34 5.77 16.61
CA LYS A 91 -0.70 6.49 17.35
C LYS A 91 -1.90 6.88 16.47
N ALA A 92 -1.69 7.11 15.18
CA ALA A 92 -2.77 7.43 14.23
C ALA A 92 -3.64 6.22 13.88
N TYR A 93 -3.26 5.00 14.29
CA TYR A 93 -4.06 3.79 14.13
C TYR A 93 -4.55 3.24 15.49
N ASP A 94 -4.21 3.90 16.59
CA ASP A 94 -4.73 3.58 17.91
C ASP A 94 -6.13 4.18 18.06
N THR A 95 -7.16 3.36 17.83
CA THR A 95 -8.57 3.75 17.93
C THR A 95 -8.97 4.18 19.34
N HIS A 96 -8.16 3.90 20.36
CA HIS A 96 -8.35 4.42 21.72
C HIS A 96 -7.79 5.84 21.91
N TYR A 97 -6.85 6.27 21.06
CA TYR A 97 -6.23 7.60 21.13
C TYR A 97 -7.12 8.71 20.57
N PHE A 98 -7.95 8.42 19.56
CA PHE A 98 -8.87 9.37 18.90
C PHE A 98 -10.02 9.91 19.76
N ARG A 99 -10.19 9.41 20.99
CA ARG A 99 -11.23 9.92 21.92
C ARG A 99 -10.73 11.04 22.82
N LYS A 100 -9.46 11.44 22.72
CA LYS A 100 -8.95 12.58 23.48
C LYS A 100 -9.21 13.86 22.68
N PRO A 101 -9.87 14.89 23.26
CA PRO A 101 -9.92 16.22 22.67
C PRO A 101 -8.51 16.81 22.73
N GLY A 102 -7.73 16.57 21.68
CA GLY A 102 -6.42 17.14 21.49
C GLY A 102 -6.47 18.07 20.29
N GLU A 103 -6.27 19.35 20.53
CA GLU A 103 -5.86 20.31 19.51
C GLU A 103 -4.60 19.78 18.84
N GLU A 104 -4.63 19.58 17.52
CA GLU A 104 -3.44 19.64 16.66
C GLU A 104 -3.91 19.54 15.20
N THR A 105 -3.50 20.52 14.40
CA THR A 105 -3.63 20.49 12.94
C THR A 105 -3.14 19.15 12.39
N PHE A 106 -4.01 18.46 11.63
CA PHE A 106 -3.68 17.22 10.96
C PHE A 106 -2.53 17.44 9.98
N ASN A 107 -1.34 16.98 10.34
CA ASN A 107 -0.20 16.92 9.42
C ASN A 107 -0.15 15.50 8.83
N PRO A 108 -0.43 15.32 7.53
CA PRO A 108 -0.36 14.00 6.91
C PRO A 108 1.08 13.50 6.94
N VAL A 109 1.31 12.38 7.63
CA VAL A 109 2.61 11.71 7.68
C VAL A 109 2.46 10.33 7.03
N LEU A 110 3.33 10.03 6.06
CA LEU A 110 3.39 8.68 5.48
C LEU A 110 3.64 7.63 6.58
N TRP A 111 2.83 6.58 6.57
CA TRP A 111 2.85 5.47 7.54
C TRP A 111 4.08 4.56 7.39
N SER A 112 4.72 4.59 6.22
CA SER A 112 5.87 3.76 5.88
C SER A 112 7.12 4.59 5.56
N GLU A 113 8.27 3.94 5.65
CA GLU A 113 9.55 4.41 5.13
C GLU A 113 10.18 3.34 4.26
N LEU A 114 10.78 3.74 3.14
CA LEU A 114 11.56 2.85 2.31
C LEU A 114 12.85 2.49 3.03
N ILE A 115 13.21 1.21 3.02
CA ILE A 115 14.58 0.82 3.36
C ILE A 115 15.42 1.12 2.13
N THR A 116 15.99 2.32 2.06
CA THR A 116 17.03 2.62 1.07
C THR A 116 18.20 1.69 1.32
N ASN A 117 18.58 0.90 0.30
CA ASN A 117 19.94 0.38 0.26
C ASN A 117 20.89 1.59 0.28
N PRO A 118 21.99 1.55 1.05
CA PRO A 118 22.93 2.67 1.14
C PRO A 118 23.57 3.06 -0.21
N ASP A 119 23.38 2.28 -1.28
CA ASP A 119 23.92 2.53 -2.61
C ASP A 119 22.96 3.23 -3.59
N GLU A 120 21.69 3.46 -3.19
CA GLU A 120 20.74 4.22 -4.02
C GLU A 120 20.60 5.64 -3.48
N THR A 121 21.49 6.52 -3.94
CA THR A 121 21.33 7.97 -3.83
C THR A 121 19.98 8.36 -4.43
N ILE A 122 19.05 8.74 -3.56
CA ILE A 122 17.80 9.38 -3.97
C ILE A 122 18.20 10.67 -4.68
N GLN A 123 18.12 10.69 -6.02
CA GLN A 123 18.02 11.95 -6.75
C GLN A 123 16.70 12.57 -6.34
N THR A 124 16.74 13.50 -5.39
CA THR A 124 15.64 14.42 -5.14
C THR A 124 15.53 15.26 -6.40
N ASP A 125 14.54 14.96 -7.24
CA ASP A 125 14.09 15.86 -8.30
C ASP A 125 13.87 17.21 -7.66
N THR A 126 14.81 18.10 -7.98
CA THR A 126 14.76 19.49 -7.59
C THR A 126 13.65 20.09 -8.42
N GLU A 127 12.67 20.68 -7.74
CA GLU A 127 11.66 21.55 -8.35
C GLU A 127 12.33 22.44 -9.41
N GLN A 128 11.78 22.43 -10.61
CA GLN A 128 12.08 23.43 -11.63
C GLN A 128 10.79 24.13 -12.06
N PRO A 129 10.91 25.42 -12.42
CA PRO A 129 10.04 26.52 -11.98
C PRO A 129 8.71 26.66 -12.69
#